data_AF-A0A8E2DHF8-F1
#
_entry.id   AF-A0A8E2DHF8-F1
#
_cell.length_a   1.000
_cell.length_b   1.000
_cell.length_c   1.000
_cell.angle_alpha   90.00
_cell.angle_beta   90.00
_cell.angle_gamma   90.00
#
_symmetry.space_group_name_H-M   'P 1'
#
loop_
_entity.id
_entity.type
_entity.pdbx_description
1 polymer ?
#
loop_
_entity_poly.entity_id
_entity_poly.type
_entity_poly.pdbx_seq_one_letter_code
_entity_poly.pdbx_strand_id
1 'polypeptide(L)'
;MCNLETEGTKYICGHYIITKKLCKHDCWNPRCIHSASHPNPCHNCQCDRYLGPDLKETVTASSRDFCPECKPWYRGPLGELMRR
;
A
#
# COMPACT_ATOMS: atom_id res chain seq x y z
N MET A 1 4.20 7.02 -12.71
CA MET A 1 3.94 7.54 -11.36
C MET A 1 5.00 7.00 -10.42
N CYS A 2 5.37 7.74 -9.37
CA CYS A 2 6.31 7.23 -8.37
C CYS A 2 5.70 6.03 -7.63
N ASN A 3 6.53 5.09 -7.19
CA ASN A 3 6.11 3.88 -6.50
C ASN A 3 6.75 3.82 -5.11
N LEU A 4 6.20 3.01 -4.20
CA LEU A 4 6.77 2.81 -2.87
C LEU A 4 7.33 1.40 -2.72
N GLU A 5 8.38 1.27 -1.92
CA GLU A 5 8.66 0.01 -1.24
C GLU A 5 8.05 0.06 0.16
N THR A 6 7.31 -0.96 0.50
CA THR A 6 6.60 -1.04 1.77
C THR A 6 6.95 -2.31 2.51
N GLU A 7 6.85 -2.25 3.82
CA GLU A 7 6.84 -3.44 4.67
C GLU A 7 5.57 -3.48 5.52
N GLY A 8 5.14 -4.69 5.85
CA GLY A 8 3.83 -4.87 6.46
C GLY A 8 3.50 -6.29 6.87
N THR A 9 2.28 -6.42 7.38
CA THR A 9 1.74 -7.68 7.89
C THR A 9 0.75 -8.26 6.87
N LYS A 10 0.94 -9.54 6.52
CA LYS A 10 -0.02 -10.28 5.69
C LYS A 10 -0.98 -11.08 6.58
N TYR A 11 -2.28 -10.90 6.37
CA TYR A 11 -3.33 -11.55 7.16
C TYR A 11 -3.92 -12.75 6.42
N ILE A 12 -4.63 -13.64 7.15
CA ILE A 12 -5.22 -14.85 6.58
C ILE A 12 -6.27 -14.58 5.50
N CYS A 13 -6.93 -13.41 5.55
CA CYS A 13 -7.85 -12.97 4.52
C CYS A 13 -7.17 -12.52 3.21
N GLY A 14 -5.85 -12.67 3.11
CA GLY A 14 -5.06 -12.27 1.93
C GLY A 14 -4.64 -10.81 1.91
N HIS A 15 -5.23 -9.96 2.75
CA HIS A 15 -4.87 -8.55 2.84
C HIS A 15 -3.48 -8.34 3.44
N TYR A 16 -2.73 -7.45 2.80
CA TYR A 16 -1.46 -6.92 3.27
C TYR A 16 -1.70 -5.51 3.82
N ILE A 17 -1.30 -5.27 5.07
CA ILE A 17 -1.37 -3.94 5.68
C ILE A 17 0.04 -3.41 5.89
N ILE A 18 0.32 -2.28 5.25
CA ILE A 18 1.58 -1.55 5.35
C ILE A 18 1.74 -1.05 6.78
N THR A 19 2.80 -1.48 7.46
CA THR A 19 3.20 -0.96 8.76
C THR A 19 4.24 0.15 8.62
N LYS A 20 5.05 0.11 7.55
CA LYS A 20 6.05 1.13 7.26
C LYS A 20 6.30 1.29 5.75
N LYS A 21 6.50 2.54 5.34
CA LYS A 21 6.96 2.91 3.99
C LYS A 21 8.46 3.07 4.05
N LEU A 22 9.21 2.30 3.26
CA LEU A 22 10.67 2.24 3.31
C LEU A 22 11.29 3.34 2.46
N CYS A 23 10.97 3.35 1.18
CA CYS A 23 11.48 4.34 0.24
C CYS A 23 10.48 4.61 -0.89
N LYS A 24 10.67 5.75 -1.56
CA LYS A 24 9.92 6.12 -2.75
C LYS A 24 10.85 6.03 -3.95
N HIS A 25 10.45 5.28 -4.96
CA HIS A 25 11.11 5.24 -6.26
C HIS A 25 10.57 6.36 -7.12
N ASP A 26 11.45 7.28 -7.48
CA ASP A 26 11.10 8.39 -8.36
C ASP A 26 10.89 7.88 -9.79
N CYS A 27 9.80 8.33 -10.40
CA CYS A 27 9.50 8.03 -11.81
C CYS A 27 10.11 9.01 -12.79
N TRP A 28 10.78 10.07 -12.31
CA TRP A 28 11.43 11.12 -13.12
C TRP A 28 10.50 11.79 -14.15
N ASN A 29 9.19 11.71 -13.93
CA ASN A 29 8.20 12.30 -14.82
C ASN A 29 7.86 13.72 -14.32
N PRO A 30 8.10 14.77 -15.12
CA PRO A 30 7.78 16.15 -14.74
C PRO A 30 6.28 16.38 -14.55
N ARG A 31 5.42 15.48 -15.03
CA ARG A 31 3.97 15.51 -14.80
C ARG A 31 3.51 14.71 -13.59
N CYS A 32 4.39 14.18 -12.75
CA CYS A 32 4.02 13.49 -11.51
C CYS A 32 4.34 14.39 -10.32
N ILE A 33 3.35 14.75 -9.49
CA ILE A 33 3.58 15.67 -8.36
C ILE A 33 4.55 15.12 -7.31
N HIS A 34 4.71 13.79 -7.28
CA HIS A 34 5.58 13.09 -6.36
C HIS A 34 7.01 12.96 -6.88
N SER A 35 7.27 13.35 -8.13
CA SER A 35 8.59 13.19 -8.76
C SER A 35 9.55 14.32 -8.39
N ALA A 36 10.85 14.02 -8.29
CA ALA A 36 11.87 15.07 -8.12
C ALA A 36 12.00 15.95 -9.37
N SER A 37 11.61 15.44 -10.55
CA SER A 37 11.56 16.22 -11.79
C SER A 37 10.36 17.15 -11.90
N HIS A 38 9.44 17.13 -10.93
CA HIS A 38 8.25 17.98 -10.98
C HIS A 38 8.63 19.46 -10.79
N PRO A 39 8.23 20.36 -11.71
CA PRO A 39 8.54 21.77 -11.60
C PRO A 39 7.82 22.41 -10.41
N ASN A 40 8.52 23.29 -9.69
CA ASN A 40 7.94 24.10 -8.62
C ASN A 40 8.40 25.56 -8.77
N PRO A 41 7.51 26.53 -9.11
CA PRO A 41 6.05 26.41 -9.19
C PRO A 41 5.53 25.61 -10.40
N CYS A 42 4.42 24.89 -10.22
CA CYS A 42 3.73 24.15 -11.29
C CYS A 42 2.54 24.97 -11.80
N HIS A 43 2.72 25.60 -12.96
CA HIS A 43 1.68 26.40 -13.60
C HIS A 43 0.68 25.48 -14.32
N ASN A 44 -0.62 25.61 -14.01
CA ASN A 44 -1.71 24.79 -14.57
C ASN A 44 -1.58 23.28 -14.31
N CYS A 45 -1.53 22.91 -13.02
CA CYS A 45 -1.22 21.55 -12.56
C CYS A 45 -2.32 20.51 -12.91
N GLN A 46 -2.16 19.85 -14.06
CA GLN A 46 -2.88 18.64 -14.47
C GLN A 46 -2.03 17.37 -14.24
N CYS A 47 -1.14 17.40 -13.25
CA CYS A 47 -0.20 16.34 -12.97
C CYS A 47 -0.85 15.12 -12.29
N ASP A 48 -0.22 13.95 -12.42
CA ASP A 48 -0.59 12.74 -11.70
C ASP A 48 -0.47 12.99 -10.20
N ARG A 49 -1.60 12.88 -9.49
CA ARG A 49 -1.71 13.15 -8.05
C ARG A 49 -1.50 11.93 -7.17
N TYR A 50 -1.64 10.74 -7.75
CA TYR A 50 -1.54 9.48 -7.02
C TYR A 50 -0.16 8.85 -7.21
N LEU A 51 0.27 8.10 -6.20
CA LEU A 51 1.37 7.16 -6.37
C LEU A 51 0.88 5.99 -7.23
N GLY A 52 1.80 5.34 -7.93
CA GLY A 52 1.53 4.06 -8.56
C GLY A 52 1.38 2.94 -7.53
N PRO A 53 1.14 1.70 -7.98
CA PRO A 53 1.14 0.54 -7.10
C PRO A 53 2.48 0.41 -6.37
N ASP A 54 2.49 -0.25 -5.21
CA ASP A 54 3.74 -0.53 -4.50
C ASP A 54 4.68 -1.33 -5.43
N LEU A 55 5.93 -0.87 -5.54
CA LEU A 55 6.97 -1.53 -6.34
C LEU A 55 7.34 -2.88 -5.72
N LYS A 56 7.35 -2.92 -4.38
CA LYS A 56 7.70 -4.09 -3.60
C LYS A 56 6.97 -4.07 -2.27
N GLU A 57 6.39 -5.21 -1.94
CA GLU A 57 5.81 -5.50 -0.63
C GLU A 57 6.74 -6.46 0.12
N THR A 58 7.22 -6.05 1.30
CA THR A 58 8.04 -6.89 2.16
C THR A 58 7.21 -7.36 3.35
N VAL A 59 6.82 -8.63 3.35
CA VAL A 59 6.06 -9.21 4.45
C VAL A 59 7.00 -9.46 5.63
N THR A 60 6.91 -8.63 6.66
CA THR A 60 7.72 -8.75 7.89
C THR A 60 7.03 -9.60 8.94
N ALA A 61 5.71 -9.70 8.90
CA ALA A 61 4.92 -10.57 9.75
C ALA A 61 3.76 -11.20 8.98
N SER A 62 3.38 -12.42 9.35
CA SER A 62 2.15 -13.05 8.88
C SER A 62 1.24 -13.32 10.08
N SER A 63 -0.02 -12.90 9.99
CA SER A 63 -1.04 -13.15 11.01
C SER A 63 -2.07 -14.17 10.53
N ARG A 64 -2.40 -15.12 11.42
CA ARG A 64 -3.52 -16.05 11.21
C ARG A 64 -4.88 -15.43 11.56
N ASP A 65 -4.88 -14.20 12.06
CA ASP A 65 -6.11 -13.44 12.25
C ASP A 65 -6.54 -12.73 10.96
N PHE A 66 -7.79 -12.31 10.94
CA PHE A 66 -8.31 -11.38 9.95
C PHE A 66 -7.73 -9.98 10.15
N CYS A 67 -7.51 -9.24 9.06
CA CYS A 67 -7.13 -7.84 9.15
C CYS A 67 -8.23 -7.01 9.84
N PRO A 68 -7.93 -5.82 10.39
CA PRO A 68 -8.89 -5.01 11.14
C PRO A 68 -10.18 -4.71 10.36
N GLU A 69 -10.09 -4.56 9.04
CA GLU A 69 -11.22 -4.28 8.15
C GLU A 69 -12.08 -5.53 7.89
N CYS A 70 -11.47 -6.69 7.74
CA CYS A 70 -12.19 -7.95 7.53
C CYS A 70 -12.76 -8.51 8.83
N LYS A 71 -12.09 -8.26 9.97
CA LYS A 71 -12.42 -8.86 11.27
C LYS A 71 -13.89 -8.72 11.68
N PRO A 72 -14.63 -7.62 11.41
CA PRO A 72 -16.06 -7.52 11.69
C PRO A 72 -16.94 -8.48 10.88
N TRP A 73 -16.59 -8.74 9.63
CA TRP A 73 -17.37 -9.57 8.70
C TRP A 73 -17.23 -11.06 8.97
N TYR A 74 -16.12 -11.46 9.58
CA TYR A 74 -15.82 -12.84 9.93
C TYR A 74 -15.97 -13.11 11.44
N ARG A 75 -16.87 -12.38 12.11
CA ARG A 75 -17.30 -12.70 13.48
C ARG A 75 -18.34 -13.82 13.42
N GLY A 76 -17.98 -15.03 13.85
CA GLY A 76 -18.89 -16.17 13.95
C GLY A 76 -18.31 -17.48 13.38
N PRO A 77 -19.15 -18.53 13.27
CA PRO A 77 -18.71 -19.89 12.92
C PRO A 77 -17.96 -19.98 11.58
N LEU A 78 -18.33 -19.16 10.60
CA LEU A 78 -17.66 -19.07 9.30
C LEU A 78 -16.22 -18.55 9.42
N GLY A 79 -15.98 -17.59 10.31
CA GLY A 79 -14.64 -17.07 10.60
C GLY A 79 -13.78 -18.02 11.43
N GLU A 80 -14.39 -18.93 12.20
CA GLU A 80 -13.67 -19.99 12.92
C GLU A 80 -13.26 -21.14 12.00
N LEU A 81 -14.12 -21.51 11.03
CA LEU A 81 -13.79 -22.49 9.98
C LEU A 81 -12.57 -22.08 9.16
N MET A 82 -12.45 -20.80 8.80
CA MET A 82 -11.32 -20.28 8.02
C MET A 82 -10.01 -20.16 8.81
N ARG A 83 -10.01 -20.32 10.14
CA ARG A 83 -8.80 -20.27 10.99
C ARG A 83 -8.18 -21.65 11.28
N ARG A 84 -8.84 -22.73 10.88
CA ARG A 84 -8.34 -24.12 11.03
C ARG A 84 -7.41 -24.48 9.88
#